data_AF-A0AAW4L8Y7-F1
#
_entry.id   AF-A0AAW4L8Y7-F1
#
_cell.length_a   1.000
_cell.length_b   1.000
_cell.length_c   1.000
_cell.angle_alpha   90.00
_cell.angle_beta   90.00
_cell.angle_gamma   90.00
#
_symmetry.space_group_name_H-M   'P 1'
#
loop_
_entity.id
_entity.type
_entity.pdbx_description
1 polymer ?
#
loop_
_entity_poly.entity_id
_entity_poly.type
_entity_poly.pdbx_seq_one_letter_code
_entity_poly.pdbx_strand_id
1 'polypeptide(L)'
;MIAAASTASAYTINGGATDVGGLDDLMAYTVLSDSSTADENAWAAPIVLAKDGVVVQFTKQTASSETAWKETNQAGIYAFQLTGANDYFLLKTGDLFVGKPSGQPADAKQYEHFLYRNNVQDSWAVIDLSALIGDNSPTTYLNSFNVNTGKISHVTTGEESTPVPEPGTIVLLGAGLLGLAAYGRKRIQK
;
A
#
# COMPACT_ATOMS: atom_id res chain seq x y z
N MET A 1 -5.06 33.06 12.47
CA MET A 1 -5.52 31.69 12.75
C MET A 1 -4.31 30.90 13.20
N ILE A 2 -4.28 30.45 14.44
CA ILE A 2 -3.27 29.50 14.93
C ILE A 2 -3.83 28.12 14.66
N ALA A 3 -3.27 27.41 13.70
CA ALA A 3 -3.59 26.00 13.47
C ALA A 3 -2.96 25.20 14.60
N ALA A 4 -3.78 24.46 15.36
CA ALA A 4 -3.28 23.46 16.28
C ALA A 4 -2.65 22.33 15.44
N ALA A 5 -1.33 22.18 15.54
CA ALA A 5 -0.66 20.99 15.06
C ALA A 5 -1.20 19.81 15.89
N SER A 6 -1.87 18.86 15.24
CA SER A 6 -2.20 17.58 15.87
C SER A 6 -0.89 16.92 16.29
N THR A 7 -0.65 16.81 17.59
CA THR A 7 0.43 15.98 18.11
C THR A 7 0.05 14.53 17.86
N ALA A 8 0.45 13.99 16.70
CA ALA A 8 0.46 12.55 16.52
C ALA A 8 1.47 11.98 17.51
N SER A 9 1.02 11.14 18.44
CA SER A 9 1.92 10.41 19.32
C SER A 9 2.75 9.47 18.46
N ALA A 10 4.06 9.64 18.48
CA ALA A 10 5.00 8.77 17.80
C ALA A 10 5.18 7.47 18.60
N TYR A 11 5.17 6.35 17.91
CA TYR A 11 5.47 5.04 18.48
C TYR A 11 6.97 4.79 18.45
N THR A 12 7.46 3.97 19.37
CA THR A 12 8.84 3.48 19.33
C THR A 12 8.88 1.96 19.35
N ILE A 13 9.92 1.35 18.79
CA ILE A 13 10.12 -0.09 18.92
C ILE A 13 10.21 -0.48 20.41
N ASN A 14 9.53 -1.56 20.80
CA ASN A 14 9.45 -2.02 22.19
C ASN A 14 10.85 -2.20 22.79
N GLY A 15 11.08 -1.61 23.98
CA GLY A 15 12.37 -1.67 24.66
C GLY A 15 13.49 -0.82 24.05
N GLY A 16 13.20 0.03 23.05
CA GLY A 16 14.17 0.89 22.37
C GLY A 16 13.71 2.35 22.19
N ALA A 17 14.63 3.17 21.67
CA ALA A 17 14.40 4.58 21.35
C ALA A 17 14.21 4.84 19.84
N THR A 18 14.05 3.78 19.03
CA THR A 18 13.79 3.93 17.59
C THR A 18 12.37 4.41 17.39
N ASP A 19 12.24 5.68 17.02
CA ASP A 19 11.00 6.28 16.55
C ASP A 19 10.59 5.63 15.21
N VAL A 20 9.31 5.25 15.12
CA VAL A 20 8.71 4.68 13.92
C VAL A 20 7.54 5.51 13.39
N GLY A 21 7.30 6.69 13.96
CA GLY A 21 6.25 7.60 13.53
C GLY A 21 4.88 7.24 14.11
N GLY A 22 3.83 7.77 13.48
CA GLY A 22 2.42 7.57 13.88
C GLY A 22 1.79 6.34 13.23
N LEU A 23 0.55 6.02 13.64
CA LEU A 23 -0.24 4.93 13.05
C LEU A 23 -0.64 5.28 11.61
N ASP A 24 -0.60 4.29 10.73
CA ASP A 24 -1.04 4.42 9.33
C ASP A 24 -2.55 4.26 9.16
N ASP A 25 -3.09 4.92 8.14
CA ASP A 25 -4.52 4.95 7.87
C ASP A 25 -4.95 3.77 6.98
N LEU A 26 -5.79 2.88 7.50
CA LEU A 26 -6.40 1.81 6.72
C LEU A 26 -7.39 2.39 5.70
N MET A 27 -7.10 2.25 4.41
CA MET A 27 -7.93 2.77 3.32
C MET A 27 -8.96 1.77 2.80
N ALA A 28 -8.57 0.51 2.66
CA ALA A 28 -9.42 -0.55 2.08
C ALA A 28 -8.88 -1.94 2.41
N TYR A 29 -9.72 -2.96 2.25
CA TYR A 29 -9.35 -4.36 2.40
C TYR A 29 -10.14 -5.25 1.42
N THR A 30 -9.57 -6.40 1.05
CA THR A 30 -10.23 -7.35 0.13
C THR A 30 -9.67 -8.78 0.27
N VAL A 31 -10.28 -9.69 -0.49
CA VAL A 31 -9.77 -11.03 -0.79
C VAL A 31 -9.45 -11.07 -2.28
N LEU A 32 -8.22 -11.45 -2.66
CA LEU A 32 -7.85 -11.60 -4.07
C LEU A 32 -7.68 -13.08 -4.39
N SER A 33 -8.08 -13.48 -5.60
CA SER A 33 -7.87 -14.87 -6.04
C SER A 33 -6.39 -15.17 -6.28
N ASP A 34 -5.60 -14.16 -6.63
CA ASP A 34 -4.16 -14.21 -6.82
C ASP A 34 -3.52 -12.97 -6.17
N SER A 35 -2.28 -13.12 -5.69
CA SER A 35 -1.48 -12.07 -5.04
C SER A 35 -0.27 -11.69 -5.89
N SER A 36 -0.46 -11.73 -7.20
CA SER A 36 0.46 -11.15 -8.14
C SER A 36 0.46 -9.63 -7.97
N THR A 37 1.60 -8.99 -8.22
CA THR A 37 1.69 -7.52 -8.19
C THR A 37 0.73 -6.87 -9.19
N ALA A 38 0.37 -7.58 -10.28
CA ALA A 38 -0.59 -7.08 -11.26
C ALA A 38 -2.01 -7.00 -10.69
N ASP A 39 -2.46 -8.03 -9.97
CA ASP A 39 -3.80 -8.05 -9.35
C ASP A 39 -3.90 -7.08 -8.18
N GLU A 40 -2.84 -6.99 -7.38
CA GLU A 40 -2.71 -6.00 -6.31
C GLU A 40 -2.79 -4.57 -6.86
N ASN A 41 -2.05 -4.28 -7.94
CA ASN A 41 -2.11 -2.98 -8.63
C ASN A 41 -3.50 -2.70 -9.21
N ALA A 42 -4.12 -3.67 -9.88
CA ALA A 42 -5.43 -3.52 -10.51
C ALA A 42 -6.52 -3.22 -9.47
N TRP A 43 -6.39 -3.74 -8.25
CA TRP A 43 -7.31 -3.47 -7.16
C TRP A 43 -7.00 -2.16 -6.41
N ALA A 44 -5.75 -1.93 -6.02
CA ALA A 44 -5.39 -0.84 -5.10
C ALA A 44 -5.23 0.52 -5.78
N ALA A 45 -4.62 0.58 -6.97
CA ALA A 45 -4.32 1.85 -7.64
C ALA A 45 -5.58 2.70 -7.94
N PRO A 46 -6.71 2.11 -8.40
CA PRO A 46 -7.95 2.88 -8.57
C PRO A 46 -8.52 3.45 -7.28
N ILE A 47 -8.30 2.79 -6.13
CA ILE A 47 -8.77 3.26 -4.83
C ILE A 47 -7.97 4.49 -4.39
N VAL A 48 -6.64 4.45 -4.54
CA VAL A 48 -5.77 5.59 -4.25
C VAL A 48 -6.11 6.77 -5.17
N LEU A 49 -6.28 6.51 -6.47
CA LEU A 49 -6.69 7.56 -7.41
C LEU A 49 -8.04 8.19 -7.03
N ALA A 50 -9.03 7.38 -6.63
CA ALA A 50 -10.36 7.87 -6.28
C ALA A 50 -10.39 8.65 -4.96
N LYS A 51 -9.59 8.25 -3.97
CA LYS A 51 -9.56 8.89 -2.65
C LYS A 51 -8.65 10.11 -2.62
N ASP A 52 -7.53 10.03 -3.33
CA ASP A 52 -6.39 10.93 -3.12
C ASP A 52 -5.97 11.68 -4.39
N GLY A 53 -6.49 11.28 -5.56
CA GLY A 53 -6.15 11.90 -6.83
C GLY A 53 -4.75 11.56 -7.36
N VAL A 54 -4.08 10.60 -6.72
CA VAL A 54 -2.69 10.22 -7.01
C VAL A 54 -2.67 8.91 -7.82
N VAL A 55 -1.84 8.88 -8.86
CA VAL A 55 -1.53 7.64 -9.58
C VAL A 55 -0.38 6.96 -8.89
N VAL A 56 -0.55 5.70 -8.52
CA VAL A 56 0.47 4.90 -7.83
C VAL A 56 0.80 3.63 -8.59
N GLN A 57 2.02 3.15 -8.42
CA GLN A 57 2.45 1.84 -8.89
C GLN A 57 3.03 1.07 -7.71
N PHE A 58 2.46 -0.10 -7.43
CA PHE A 58 2.89 -0.93 -6.32
C PHE A 58 4.00 -1.91 -6.76
N THR A 59 5.04 -2.01 -5.94
CA THR A 59 6.17 -2.92 -6.08
C THR A 59 6.27 -3.83 -4.87
N LYS A 60 6.46 -5.13 -5.10
CA LYS A 60 6.48 -6.12 -4.03
C LYS A 60 7.76 -6.04 -3.21
N GLN A 61 7.61 -5.85 -1.89
CA GLN A 61 8.68 -5.97 -0.90
C GLN A 61 8.46 -7.26 -0.09
N THR A 62 9.42 -8.18 -0.15
CA THR A 62 9.30 -9.43 0.60
C THR A 62 9.42 -9.17 2.10
N ALA A 63 8.36 -9.44 2.85
CA ALA A 63 8.32 -9.40 4.31
C ALA A 63 8.18 -10.81 4.90
N SER A 64 8.91 -11.78 4.33
CA SER A 64 8.66 -13.22 4.54
C SER A 64 9.31 -13.82 5.80
N SER A 65 9.59 -13.02 6.83
CA SER A 65 10.11 -13.56 8.10
C SER A 65 9.30 -13.07 9.28
N GLU A 66 9.03 -13.96 10.24
CA GLU A 66 8.27 -13.66 11.46
C GLU A 66 8.87 -12.49 12.27
N THR A 67 10.17 -12.21 12.06
CA THR A 67 10.94 -11.16 12.73
C THR A 67 10.90 -9.80 12.04
N ALA A 68 10.30 -9.69 10.86
CA ALA A 68 10.35 -8.46 10.08
C ALA A 68 9.43 -7.36 10.66
N TRP A 69 8.33 -7.78 11.27
CA TRP A 69 7.44 -6.91 12.04
C TRP A 69 7.89 -6.87 13.50
N LYS A 70 8.02 -5.67 14.04
CA LYS A 70 8.49 -5.41 15.39
C LYS A 70 7.36 -4.83 16.24
N GLU A 71 7.18 -5.36 17.44
CA GLU A 71 6.28 -4.74 18.41
C GLU A 71 6.76 -3.35 18.78
N THR A 72 5.81 -2.44 18.94
CA THR A 72 6.07 -1.10 19.46
C THR A 72 5.93 -1.07 20.99
N ASN A 73 6.17 0.10 21.58
CA ASN A 73 5.90 0.41 22.97
C ASN A 73 4.40 0.33 23.35
N GLN A 74 3.50 0.12 22.38
CA GLN A 74 2.08 -0.11 22.60
C GLN A 74 1.67 -1.52 22.12
N ALA A 75 1.00 -2.26 23.01
CA ALA A 75 0.51 -3.60 22.70
C ALA A 75 -0.49 -3.57 21.52
N GLY A 76 -0.36 -4.53 20.61
CA GLY A 76 -1.21 -4.63 19.40
C GLY A 76 -0.71 -3.81 18.21
N ILE A 77 0.23 -2.88 18.42
CA ILE A 77 0.80 -2.04 17.36
C ILE A 77 2.17 -2.56 16.95
N TYR A 78 2.32 -2.76 15.64
CA TYR A 78 3.50 -3.33 15.02
C TYR A 78 4.05 -2.39 13.95
N ALA A 79 5.38 -2.37 13.84
CA ALA A 79 6.09 -1.57 12.87
C ALA A 79 6.95 -2.45 11.95
N PHE A 80 6.97 -2.12 10.66
CA PHE A 80 7.80 -2.76 9.65
C PHE A 80 8.59 -1.70 8.89
N GLN A 81 9.90 -1.94 8.72
CA GLN A 81 10.75 -0.98 8.02
C GLN A 81 10.57 -1.12 6.50
N LEU A 82 10.04 -0.07 5.89
CA LEU A 82 9.85 0.00 4.44
C LEU A 82 11.18 0.27 3.74
N THR A 83 11.31 -0.23 2.52
CA THR A 83 12.43 0.15 1.66
C THR A 83 12.09 1.49 1.00
N GLY A 84 12.53 2.59 1.62
CA GLY A 84 12.27 3.95 1.13
C GLY A 84 11.03 4.61 1.73
N ALA A 85 10.87 5.91 1.45
CA ALA A 85 9.71 6.69 1.84
C ALA A 85 8.57 6.45 0.85
N ASN A 86 7.71 5.48 1.17
CA ASN A 86 6.57 5.11 0.34
C ASN A 86 5.30 5.76 0.90
N ASP A 87 4.46 6.34 0.05
CA ASP A 87 3.20 6.99 0.46
C ASP A 87 2.10 5.98 0.80
N TYR A 88 2.19 4.78 0.23
CA TYR A 88 1.20 3.73 0.39
C TYR A 88 1.88 2.39 0.57
N PHE A 89 1.19 1.47 1.24
CA PHE A 89 1.59 0.06 1.23
C PHE A 89 0.39 -0.86 1.34
N LEU A 90 0.57 -2.06 0.79
CA LEU A 90 -0.33 -3.18 0.90
C LEU A 90 0.27 -4.15 1.90
N LEU A 91 -0.54 -4.59 2.84
CA LEU A 91 -0.23 -5.69 3.72
C LEU A 91 -0.98 -6.92 3.21
N LYS A 92 -0.26 -7.99 2.90
CA LYS A 92 -0.88 -9.30 2.71
C LYS A 92 -0.72 -10.15 3.97
N THR A 93 -1.84 -10.53 4.56
CA THR A 93 -1.90 -11.60 5.55
C THR A 93 -2.22 -12.92 4.86
N GLY A 94 -1.75 -14.04 5.41
CA GLY A 94 -2.27 -15.36 5.10
C GLY A 94 -3.62 -15.57 5.79
N ASP A 95 -3.81 -16.73 6.39
CA ASP A 95 -4.99 -17.08 7.21
C ASP A 95 -5.00 -16.35 8.57
N LEU A 96 -4.94 -15.04 8.56
CA LEU A 96 -5.16 -14.23 9.75
C LEU A 96 -6.68 -14.06 9.91
N PHE A 97 -7.21 -14.29 11.11
CA PHE A 97 -8.64 -14.20 11.40
C PHE A 97 -9.11 -12.74 11.48
N VAL A 98 -9.07 -12.08 10.34
CA VAL A 98 -9.57 -10.72 10.07
C VAL A 98 -10.99 -10.86 9.54
N GLY A 99 -11.93 -10.08 10.07
CA GLY A 99 -13.38 -10.30 9.93
C GLY A 99 -13.84 -10.82 8.55
N LYS A 100 -14.83 -11.71 8.53
CA LYS A 100 -15.37 -12.25 7.27
C LYS A 100 -16.14 -11.18 6.49
N PRO A 101 -16.14 -11.21 5.15
CA PRO A 101 -17.08 -10.41 4.38
C PRO A 101 -18.52 -10.76 4.77
N SER A 102 -19.36 -9.73 4.95
CA SER A 102 -20.76 -9.92 5.30
C SER A 102 -21.47 -10.80 4.28
N GLY A 103 -22.26 -11.78 4.74
CA GLY A 103 -23.03 -12.69 3.88
C GLY A 103 -22.27 -13.90 3.32
N GLN A 104 -20.99 -14.07 3.65
CA GLN A 104 -20.21 -15.24 3.23
C GLN A 104 -20.35 -16.43 4.22
N PRO A 105 -20.23 -17.69 3.75
CA PRO A 105 -20.32 -18.88 4.58
C PRO A 105 -19.15 -18.95 5.58
N ALA A 106 -19.28 -19.82 6.60
CA ALA A 106 -18.34 -19.91 7.72
C ALA A 106 -16.91 -20.35 7.31
N ASP A 107 -16.77 -20.91 6.12
CA ASP A 107 -15.53 -21.37 5.49
C ASP A 107 -14.97 -20.39 4.46
N ALA A 108 -15.62 -19.23 4.26
CA ALA A 108 -15.13 -18.25 3.30
C ALA A 108 -13.79 -17.64 3.72
N LYS A 109 -12.96 -17.35 2.72
CA LYS A 109 -11.70 -16.65 2.91
C LYS A 109 -11.92 -15.33 3.64
N GLN A 110 -11.08 -15.10 4.64
CA GLN A 110 -10.98 -13.85 5.38
C GLN A 110 -10.29 -12.80 4.52
N TYR A 111 -10.51 -11.52 4.85
CA TYR A 111 -9.77 -10.44 4.21
C TYR A 111 -8.27 -10.69 4.39
N GLU A 112 -7.54 -10.65 3.30
CA GLU A 112 -6.13 -11.04 3.28
C GLU A 112 -5.25 -9.92 2.71
N HIS A 113 -5.81 -8.96 1.98
CA HIS A 113 -5.11 -7.79 1.47
C HIS A 113 -5.68 -6.52 2.11
N PHE A 114 -4.80 -5.68 2.62
CA PHE A 114 -5.13 -4.43 3.30
C PHE A 114 -4.30 -3.30 2.67
N LEU A 115 -4.95 -2.22 2.26
CA LEU A 115 -4.31 -1.02 1.72
C LEU A 115 -4.25 0.05 2.80
N TYR A 116 -3.06 0.57 3.03
CA TYR A 116 -2.78 1.65 3.96
C TYR A 116 -2.21 2.87 3.24
N ARG A 117 -2.56 4.05 3.75
CA ARG A 117 -1.81 5.28 3.52
C ARG A 117 -0.77 5.42 4.61
N ASN A 118 0.48 5.54 4.19
CA ASN A 118 1.63 5.61 5.07
C ASN A 118 1.84 7.03 5.60
N ASN A 119 2.28 7.15 6.85
CA ASN A 119 2.85 8.38 7.36
C ASN A 119 4.34 8.45 7.00
N VAL A 120 4.64 9.05 5.85
CA VAL A 120 5.95 9.01 5.16
C VAL A 120 7.18 9.51 5.94
N GLN A 121 7.03 10.07 7.13
CA GLN A 121 8.14 10.75 7.81
C GLN A 121 9.32 9.82 8.15
N ASP A 122 9.06 8.53 8.42
CA ASP A 122 10.10 7.66 9.01
C ASP A 122 10.41 6.38 8.22
N SER A 123 9.84 6.18 7.03
CA SER A 123 9.99 4.91 6.25
C SER A 123 9.58 3.66 7.03
N TRP A 124 8.59 3.78 7.92
CA TRP A 124 8.00 2.67 8.67
C TRP A 124 6.54 2.56 8.30
N ALA A 125 6.07 1.32 8.15
CA ALA A 125 4.66 0.98 8.20
C ALA A 125 4.31 0.64 9.65
N VAL A 126 3.39 1.38 10.26
CA VAL A 126 2.92 1.21 11.63
C VAL A 126 1.43 0.92 11.61
N ILE A 127 1.07 -0.29 12.02
CA ILE A 127 -0.31 -0.78 11.96
C ILE A 127 -0.78 -1.33 13.31
N ASP A 128 -2.08 -1.24 13.54
CA ASP A 128 -2.75 -1.89 14.67
C ASP A 128 -3.36 -3.20 14.18
N LEU A 129 -2.74 -4.32 14.56
CA LEU A 129 -3.23 -5.65 14.22
C LEU A 129 -4.40 -6.09 15.12
N SER A 130 -4.59 -5.45 16.27
CA SER A 130 -5.75 -5.69 17.13
C SER A 130 -7.03 -5.12 16.52
N ALA A 131 -6.95 -3.96 15.86
CA ALA A 131 -8.07 -3.32 15.18
C ALA A 131 -8.56 -4.08 13.92
N LEU A 132 -7.70 -4.90 13.33
CA LEU A 132 -8.03 -5.72 12.17
C LEU A 132 -9.00 -6.87 12.52
N ILE A 133 -9.06 -7.29 13.78
CA ILE A 133 -9.98 -8.34 14.24
C ILE A 133 -11.29 -7.69 14.65
N GLY A 134 -12.19 -7.51 13.68
CA GLY A 134 -13.47 -6.86 13.91
C GLY A 134 -14.29 -7.47 15.06
N ASP A 135 -15.20 -6.65 15.62
CA ASP A 135 -16.12 -6.86 16.75
C ASP A 135 -16.96 -8.16 16.79
N ASN A 136 -16.77 -9.09 15.84
CA ASN A 136 -17.51 -10.35 15.74
C ASN A 136 -16.63 -11.60 15.91
N SER A 137 -15.40 -11.46 16.40
CA SER A 137 -14.60 -12.64 16.78
C SER A 137 -15.17 -13.25 18.06
N PRO A 138 -15.51 -14.55 18.11
CA PRO A 138 -15.96 -15.20 19.33
C PRO A 138 -14.96 -14.90 20.45
N THR A 139 -15.45 -14.29 21.52
CA THR A 139 -14.68 -13.80 22.68
C THR A 139 -13.76 -14.85 23.34
N THR A 140 -13.85 -16.10 22.93
CA THR A 140 -12.98 -17.22 23.31
C THR A 140 -11.59 -17.21 22.66
N TYR A 141 -11.35 -16.44 21.59
CA TYR A 141 -10.02 -16.35 20.94
C TYR A 141 -9.16 -15.17 21.42
N LEU A 142 -9.70 -14.27 22.25
CA LEU A 142 -9.03 -13.05 22.71
C LEU A 142 -7.97 -13.30 23.81
N ASN A 143 -8.05 -14.41 24.53
CA ASN A 143 -7.19 -14.65 25.70
C ASN A 143 -5.83 -15.30 25.38
N SER A 144 -5.50 -15.51 24.11
CA SER A 144 -4.19 -16.04 23.70
C SER A 144 -3.78 -15.52 22.34
N PHE A 145 -3.94 -14.21 22.14
CA PHE A 145 -3.58 -13.54 20.90
C PHE A 145 -2.05 -13.44 20.76
N ASN A 146 -1.42 -14.55 20.37
CA ASN A 146 -0.13 -14.49 19.70
C ASN A 146 -0.42 -13.93 18.30
N VAL A 147 -0.21 -12.62 18.11
CA VAL A 147 -0.05 -12.06 16.76
C VAL A 147 1.11 -12.83 16.12
N ASN A 148 0.77 -13.83 15.31
CA ASN A 148 1.78 -14.54 14.57
C ASN A 148 2.09 -13.69 13.33
N THR A 149 3.03 -12.76 13.49
CA THR A 149 3.60 -11.95 12.39
C THR A 149 4.17 -12.82 11.27
N GLY A 150 4.50 -14.09 11.54
CA GLY A 150 4.84 -15.11 10.53
C GLY A 150 3.71 -15.48 9.58
N LYS A 151 2.47 -15.06 9.86
CA LYS A 151 1.35 -15.15 8.93
C LYS A 151 1.27 -13.96 7.97
N ILE A 152 2.10 -12.93 8.13
CA ILE A 152 2.21 -11.86 7.14
C ILE A 152 3.08 -12.37 6.00
N SER A 153 2.52 -12.42 4.79
CA SER A 153 3.15 -13.02 3.63
C SER A 153 4.12 -12.05 2.96
N HIS A 154 3.71 -10.80 2.78
CA HIS A 154 4.53 -9.75 2.16
C HIS A 154 3.91 -8.36 2.36
N VAL A 155 4.71 -7.34 2.05
CA VAL A 155 4.28 -5.95 1.97
C VAL A 155 4.50 -5.47 0.54
N THR A 156 3.55 -4.79 -0.09
CA THR A 156 3.76 -4.22 -1.43
C THR A 156 3.68 -2.70 -1.32
N THR A 157 4.74 -1.98 -1.65
CA THR A 157 4.80 -0.53 -1.42
C THR A 157 4.41 0.23 -2.68
N GLY A 158 3.70 1.34 -2.52
CA GLY A 158 3.24 2.20 -3.60
C GLY A 158 3.89 3.56 -3.48
N GLU A 159 4.55 3.98 -4.56
CA GLU A 159 5.08 5.33 -4.73
C GLU A 159 4.21 6.09 -5.73
N GLU A 160 4.11 7.41 -5.57
CA GLU A 160 3.51 8.28 -6.58
C GLU A 160 4.23 8.09 -7.92
N SER A 161 3.49 7.59 -8.90
CA SER A 161 3.97 7.53 -10.27
C SER A 161 3.77 8.90 -10.89
N THR A 162 4.85 9.65 -11.03
CA THR A 162 4.83 10.83 -11.89
C THR A 162 4.47 10.37 -13.30
N PRO A 163 3.34 10.83 -13.88
CA PRO A 163 3.01 10.47 -15.25
C PRO A 163 4.14 10.96 -16.14
N VAL A 164 4.91 10.05 -16.72
CA VAL A 164 5.95 10.43 -17.69
C VAL A 164 5.20 11.09 -18.85
N PRO A 165 5.39 12.40 -19.11
CA PRO A 165 4.75 13.03 -20.25
C PRO A 165 5.19 12.25 -21.48
N GLU A 166 4.22 11.77 -22.26
CA GLU A 166 4.51 11.06 -23.50
C GLU A 166 5.55 11.86 -24.29
N PRO A 167 6.66 11.25 -24.72
CA PRO A 167 7.73 11.98 -25.36
C PRO A 167 7.18 12.78 -26.54
N GLY A 168 7.31 14.12 -26.47
CA GLY A 168 6.97 15.01 -27.58
C GLY A 168 7.71 14.66 -28.88
N THR A 169 8.67 13.72 -28.83
CA THR A 169 9.30 13.09 -29.98
C THR A 169 8.31 12.40 -30.91
N ILE A 170 7.18 11.83 -30.48
CA ILE A 170 6.19 11.27 -31.42
C ILE A 170 5.53 12.38 -32.25
N VAL A 171 5.16 13.48 -31.60
CA VAL A 171 4.61 14.67 -32.27
C VAL A 171 5.66 15.31 -33.18
N LEU A 172 6.90 15.42 -32.72
CA LEU A 172 8.02 15.99 -33.47
C LEU A 172 8.40 15.10 -34.67
N LEU A 173 8.40 13.77 -34.49
CA LEU A 173 8.63 12.79 -35.55
C LEU A 173 7.51 12.87 -36.60
N GLY A 174 6.26 12.94 -36.16
CA GLY A 174 5.10 13.12 -37.03
C GLY A 174 5.16 14.43 -37.82
N ALA A 175 5.48 15.55 -37.15
CA ALA A 175 5.65 16.84 -37.79
C ALA A 175 6.83 16.86 -38.77
N GLY A 176 7.94 16.20 -38.41
CA GLY A 176 9.11 16.06 -39.27
C GLY A 176 8.81 15.27 -40.54
N LEU A 177 8.12 14.13 -40.44
CA LEU A 177 7.72 13.31 -41.58
C LEU A 177 6.70 14.04 -42.48
N LEU A 178 5.73 14.73 -41.90
CA LEU A 178 4.78 15.57 -42.64
C LEU A 178 5.48 16.71 -43.38
N GLY A 179 6.44 17.38 -42.73
CA GLY A 179 7.28 18.40 -43.36
C GLY A 179 8.08 17.86 -44.54
N LEU A 180 8.66 16.67 -44.39
CA LEU A 180 9.43 16.01 -45.45
C LEU A 180 8.55 15.61 -46.64
N ALA A 181 7.35 15.08 -46.38
CA ALA A 181 6.38 14.72 -47.41
C ALA A 181 5.88 15.94 -48.19
N ALA A 182 5.57 17.04 -47.49
CA ALA A 182 5.16 18.30 -48.10
C ALA A 182 6.27 18.91 -48.96
N TYR A 183 7.53 18.87 -48.49
CA TYR A 183 8.68 19.34 -49.23
C TYR A 183 8.95 18.47 -50.48
N GLY A 184 8.87 17.14 -50.34
CA GLY A 184 9.05 16.20 -51.45
C GLY A 184 8.06 16.40 -52.60
N ARG A 185 6.77 16.64 -52.28
CA ARG A 185 5.74 16.92 -53.30
C ARG A 185 6.05 18.15 -54.15
N LYS A 186 6.55 19.23 -53.53
CA LYS A 186 6.91 20.46 -54.27
C LYS A 186 8.08 20.28 -55.23
N ARG A 187 8.97 19.32 -54.98
CA ARG A 187 10.15 19.07 -55.81
C ARG A 187 9.89 18.16 -57.01
N ILE A 188 8.91 17.26 -56.90
CA ILE A 188 8.54 16.32 -57.99
C ILE A 188 7.61 17.00 -59.02
N GLN A 189 6.92 18.08 -58.64
CA GLN A 189 6.04 18.83 -59.55
C GLN A 189 6.73 19.96 -60.33
N LYS A 190 8.06 20.09 -60.21
CA LYS A 190 8.89 20.98 -61.03
C LYS A 190 9.75 20.16 -61.96
#